data_AF-A0A954K8M5-F1
#
_entry.id   AF-A0A954K8M5-F1
#
_cell.length_a   1.000
_cell.length_b   1.000
_cell.length_c   1.000
_cell.angle_alpha   90.00
_cell.angle_beta   90.00
_cell.angle_gamma   90.00
#
_symmetry.space_group_name_H-M   'P 1'
#
loop_
_entity.id
_entity.type
_entity.pdbx_description
1 polymer ?
#
loop_
_entity_poly.entity_id
_entity_poly.type
_entity_poly.pdbx_seq_one_letter_code
_entity_poly.pdbx_strand_id
1 'polypeptide(L)'
;TGHISAITVPHWFGYGSTSTAGMMAVTAGLLFVLAALFGPRHGILIVFIRRQFLAWKILAEDIIALMYRIEERDPDRKPDARYLREILFSRALPTGLLLRFLTNQGQITGTNGYYRLTETGRDQARQLVRSHRLWEHYLVEHAGMSAETIHRQAERLEHFTDRQLREKLNEDTIETDQDPHGSPIPPEEQTP
;
A
#
# COMPACT_ATOMS: atom_id res chain seq x y z
N THR A 1 0.58 25.08 -36.38
CA THR A 1 1.89 24.67 -35.83
C THR A 1 2.41 23.32 -36.35
N GLY A 2 1.61 22.48 -37.03
CA GLY A 2 2.06 21.18 -37.57
C GLY A 2 2.88 21.21 -38.88
N HIS A 3 2.93 22.33 -39.61
CA HIS A 3 3.68 22.41 -40.87
C HIS A 3 5.20 22.38 -40.67
N ILE A 4 5.72 22.97 -39.60
CA ILE A 4 7.17 23.00 -39.34
C ILE A 4 7.67 21.60 -38.97
N SER A 5 6.88 20.85 -38.19
CA SER A 5 7.18 19.47 -37.78
C SER A 5 7.25 18.51 -38.97
N ALA A 6 6.43 18.73 -40.01
CA ALA A 6 6.38 17.88 -41.19
C ALA A 6 7.64 17.99 -42.08
N ILE A 7 8.35 19.12 -42.01
CA ILE A 7 9.53 19.39 -42.84
C ILE A 7 10.81 18.94 -42.12
N THR A 8 10.89 19.08 -40.81
CA THR A 8 12.14 18.86 -40.06
C THR A 8 12.37 17.40 -39.65
N VAL A 9 11.32 16.67 -39.26
CA VAL A 9 11.44 15.30 -38.74
C VAL A 9 11.95 14.27 -39.78
N PRO A 10 11.55 14.30 -41.07
CA PRO A 10 12.01 13.32 -42.06
C PRO A 10 13.53 13.40 -42.36
N HIS A 11 14.08 14.62 -42.33
CA HIS A 11 15.47 14.85 -42.68
C HIS A 11 16.46 14.31 -41.62
N TRP A 12 16.03 14.21 -40.35
CA TRP A 12 16.81 13.58 -39.29
C TRP A 12 16.96 12.05 -39.46
N PHE A 13 16.07 11.41 -40.23
CA PHE A 13 16.07 9.96 -40.47
C PHE A 13 16.49 9.57 -41.89
N GLY A 14 16.93 10.50 -42.73
CA GLY A 14 17.55 10.22 -44.03
C GLY A 14 16.59 9.87 -45.19
N TYR A 15 15.31 10.20 -45.11
CA TYR A 15 14.34 9.91 -46.18
C TYR A 15 14.14 11.12 -47.11
N GLY A 16 14.48 10.99 -48.40
CA GLY A 16 14.46 12.06 -49.40
C GLY A 16 13.12 12.30 -50.13
N SER A 17 12.13 11.42 -49.98
CA SER A 17 10.77 11.62 -50.54
C SER A 17 9.74 10.77 -49.78
N THR A 18 9.21 11.30 -48.68
CA THR A 18 8.17 10.59 -47.90
C THR A 18 6.79 11.15 -48.24
N SER A 19 5.85 10.27 -48.59
CA SER A 19 4.45 10.64 -48.82
C SER A 19 3.85 11.30 -47.57
N THR A 20 3.20 12.45 -47.75
CA THR A 20 2.51 13.19 -46.67
C THR A 20 1.54 12.31 -45.89
N ALA A 21 0.83 11.40 -46.58
CA ALA A 21 -0.08 10.46 -45.97
C ALA A 21 0.64 9.48 -45.01
N GLY A 22 1.83 9.00 -45.40
CA GLY A 22 2.65 8.14 -44.55
C GLY A 22 3.14 8.85 -43.29
N MET A 23 3.60 10.10 -43.42
CA MET A 23 4.04 10.91 -42.27
C MET A 23 2.89 11.23 -41.32
N MET A 24 1.70 11.54 -41.83
CA MET A 24 0.50 11.76 -41.01
C MET A 24 0.10 10.50 -40.24
N ALA A 25 0.16 9.32 -40.85
CA ALA A 25 -0.13 8.06 -40.17
C ALA A 25 0.87 7.77 -39.02
N VAL A 26 2.17 7.96 -39.27
CA VAL A 26 3.21 7.75 -38.24
C VAL A 26 3.06 8.73 -37.08
N THR A 27 2.82 10.00 -37.39
CA THR A 27 2.62 11.04 -36.36
C THR A 27 1.37 10.81 -35.53
N ALA A 28 0.24 10.46 -36.17
CA ALA A 28 -0.99 10.10 -35.46
C ALA A 28 -0.79 8.86 -34.56
N GLY A 29 -0.11 7.83 -35.07
CA GLY A 29 0.23 6.63 -34.30
C GLY A 29 1.10 6.94 -33.09
N LEU A 30 2.12 7.80 -33.25
CA LEU A 30 2.97 8.24 -32.14
C LEU A 30 2.17 9.00 -31.07
N LEU A 31 1.32 9.94 -31.48
CA LEU A 31 0.46 10.68 -30.56
C LEU A 31 -0.51 9.75 -29.81
N PHE A 32 -1.05 8.74 -30.50
CA PHE A 32 -1.91 7.73 -29.88
C PHE A 32 -1.14 6.92 -28.83
N VAL A 33 0.07 6.44 -29.14
CA VAL A 33 0.91 5.70 -28.19
C VAL A 33 1.25 6.56 -26.98
N LEU A 34 1.62 7.82 -27.18
CA LEU A 34 1.90 8.75 -26.08
C LEU A 34 0.65 8.97 -25.22
N ALA A 35 -0.52 9.17 -25.82
CA ALA A 35 -1.77 9.33 -25.09
C ALA A 35 -2.14 8.05 -24.30
N ALA A 36 -1.94 6.86 -24.89
CA ALA A 36 -2.21 5.58 -24.23
C ALA A 36 -1.24 5.28 -23.07
N LEU A 37 0.03 5.69 -23.18
CA LEU A 37 1.02 5.51 -22.12
C LEU A 37 0.85 6.54 -20.99
N PHE A 38 0.68 7.81 -21.34
CA PHE A 38 0.78 8.94 -20.40
C PHE A 38 -0.56 9.61 -20.07
N GLY A 39 -1.68 9.11 -20.57
CA GLY A 39 -3.00 9.65 -20.28
C GLY A 39 -3.27 9.79 -18.77
N PRO A 40 -3.73 10.96 -18.26
CA PRO A 40 -3.77 11.23 -16.81
C PRO A 40 -4.77 10.38 -16.03
N ARG A 41 -5.81 9.85 -16.69
CA ARG A 41 -6.84 9.00 -16.06
C ARG A 41 -6.68 7.51 -16.36
N HIS A 42 -6.23 7.15 -17.55
CA HIS A 42 -6.17 5.75 -18.01
C HIS A 42 -4.84 5.37 -18.68
N GLY A 43 -3.82 6.22 -18.57
CA GLY A 43 -2.50 5.94 -19.11
C GLY A 43 -1.88 4.75 -18.40
N ILE A 44 -1.37 3.79 -19.18
CA ILE A 44 -0.81 2.54 -18.65
C ILE A 44 0.29 2.83 -17.62
N LEU A 45 1.15 3.81 -17.90
CA LEU A 45 2.23 4.20 -17.00
C LEU A 45 1.70 4.83 -15.70
N ILE A 46 0.71 5.71 -15.80
CA ILE A 46 0.11 6.37 -14.62
C ILE A 46 -0.56 5.34 -13.71
N VAL A 47 -1.32 4.41 -14.30
CA VAL A 47 -1.96 3.32 -13.54
C VAL A 47 -0.92 2.41 -12.90
N PHE A 48 0.15 2.05 -13.64
CA PHE A 48 1.25 1.26 -13.10
C PHE A 48 1.89 1.95 -11.90
N ILE A 49 2.26 3.23 -12.03
CA ILE A 49 2.87 4.02 -10.95
C ILE A 49 1.96 4.07 -9.72
N ARG A 50 0.68 4.42 -9.88
CA ARG A 50 -0.28 4.47 -8.76
C ARG A 50 -0.40 3.12 -8.05
N ARG A 51 -0.45 2.02 -8.80
CA ARG A 51 -0.49 0.66 -8.24
C ARG A 51 0.78 0.33 -7.44
N GLN A 52 1.95 0.72 -7.94
CA GLN A 52 3.21 0.51 -7.21
C GLN A 52 3.24 1.33 -5.90
N PHE A 53 2.80 2.59 -5.93
CA PHE A 53 2.71 3.42 -4.72
C PHE A 53 1.76 2.83 -3.68
N LEU A 54 0.58 2.38 -4.10
CA LEU A 54 -0.38 1.74 -3.19
C LEU A 54 0.20 0.45 -2.58
N ALA A 55 0.81 -0.40 -3.40
CA ALA A 55 1.45 -1.62 -2.92
C ALA A 55 2.60 -1.33 -1.93
N TRP A 56 3.36 -0.26 -2.16
CA TRP A 56 4.40 0.18 -1.23
C TRP A 56 3.83 0.64 0.12
N LYS A 57 2.74 1.42 0.08
CA LYS A 57 2.05 1.89 1.27
C LYS A 57 1.51 0.71 2.09
N ILE A 58 0.77 -0.20 1.45
CA ILE A 58 0.18 -1.38 2.09
C ILE A 58 1.28 -2.22 2.75
N LEU A 59 2.36 -2.54 2.02
CA LEU A 59 3.45 -3.33 2.59
C LEU A 59 4.17 -2.64 3.74
N ALA A 60 4.24 -1.30 3.76
CA ALA A 60 4.77 -0.55 4.89
C ALA A 60 3.89 -0.73 6.13
N GLU A 61 2.57 -0.58 5.95
CA GLU A 61 1.56 -0.77 7.00
C GLU A 61 1.57 -2.22 7.52
N ASP A 62 1.61 -3.21 6.63
CA ASP A 62 1.71 -4.64 6.96
C ASP A 62 2.94 -4.94 7.84
N ILE A 63 4.10 -4.37 7.50
CA ILE A 63 5.33 -4.56 8.28
C ILE A 63 5.14 -4.05 9.71
N ILE A 64 4.61 -2.84 9.88
CA ILE A 64 4.45 -2.23 11.19
C ILE A 64 3.37 -2.97 11.99
N ALA A 65 2.23 -3.30 11.37
CA ALA A 65 1.16 -4.07 12.00
C ALA A 65 1.64 -5.47 12.44
N LEU A 66 2.39 -6.17 11.60
CA LEU A 66 2.99 -7.46 11.95
C LEU A 66 3.97 -7.34 13.12
N MET A 67 4.85 -6.32 13.11
CA MET A 67 5.77 -6.08 14.21
C MET A 67 5.03 -5.84 15.54
N TYR A 68 3.90 -5.13 15.52
CA TYR A 68 3.09 -4.91 16.70
C TYR A 68 2.42 -6.20 17.20
N ARG A 69 1.84 -7.02 16.32
CA ARG A 69 1.29 -8.33 16.68
C ARG A 69 2.35 -9.26 17.29
N ILE A 70 3.59 -9.18 16.80
CA ILE A 70 4.73 -9.90 17.38
C ILE A 70 5.04 -9.38 18.78
N GLU A 71 5.14 -8.05 18.96
CA GLU A 71 5.42 -7.40 20.24
C GLU A 71 4.34 -7.68 21.30
N GLU A 72 3.07 -7.72 20.91
CA GLU A 72 1.93 -8.05 21.79
C GLU A 72 1.98 -9.49 22.30
N ARG A 73 2.48 -10.42 21.47
CA ARG A 73 2.60 -11.85 21.82
C ARG A 73 3.88 -12.17 22.59
N ASP A 74 4.98 -11.54 22.24
CA ASP A 74 6.30 -11.73 22.84
C ASP A 74 7.10 -10.42 22.77
N PRO A 75 7.09 -9.62 23.85
CA PRO A 75 7.77 -8.32 23.90
C PRO A 75 9.29 -8.38 23.68
N ASP A 76 9.92 -9.52 23.97
CA ASP A 76 11.35 -9.71 23.83
C ASP A 76 11.74 -10.16 22.41
N ARG A 77 10.77 -10.59 21.60
CA ARG A 77 10.99 -11.02 20.22
C ARG A 77 11.51 -9.86 19.38
N LYS A 78 12.63 -10.08 18.71
CA LYS A 78 13.20 -9.12 17.75
C LYS A 78 13.15 -9.73 16.35
N PRO A 79 12.23 -9.30 15.47
CA PRO A 79 12.16 -9.83 14.12
C PRO A 79 13.32 -9.31 13.27
N ASP A 80 13.88 -10.17 12.43
CA ASP A 80 14.82 -9.80 11.38
C ASP A 80 14.08 -9.57 10.05
N ALA A 81 14.77 -9.01 9.05
CA ALA A 81 14.16 -8.74 7.75
C ALA A 81 13.70 -10.01 7.02
N ARG A 82 14.33 -11.17 7.30
CA ARG A 82 13.98 -12.44 6.64
C ARG A 82 12.67 -12.98 7.19
N TYR A 83 12.50 -12.95 8.51
CA TYR A 83 11.30 -13.37 9.22
C TYR A 83 10.07 -12.56 8.77
N LEU A 84 10.19 -11.23 8.72
CA LEU A 84 9.10 -10.37 8.26
C LEU A 84 8.68 -10.69 6.81
N ARG A 85 9.67 -10.89 5.93
CA ARG A 85 9.43 -11.23 4.53
C ARG A 85 8.76 -12.60 4.35
N GLU A 86 9.16 -13.57 5.15
CA GLU A 86 8.61 -14.92 5.11
C GLU A 86 7.14 -14.93 5.51
N ILE A 87 6.78 -14.19 6.56
CA ILE A 87 5.39 -14.09 7.02
C ILE A 87 4.53 -13.29 6.04
N LEU A 88 5.02 -12.16 5.54
CA LEU A 88 4.27 -11.30 4.61
C LEU A 88 4.28 -11.81 3.17
N PHE A 89 4.93 -12.95 2.89
CA PHE A 89 5.12 -13.51 1.55
C PHE A 89 5.62 -12.45 0.53
N SER A 90 6.46 -11.52 0.98
CA SER A 90 6.88 -10.37 0.19
C SER A 90 8.20 -10.60 -0.55
N ARG A 91 8.50 -9.74 -1.54
CA ARG A 91 9.78 -9.79 -2.27
C ARG A 91 10.92 -9.17 -1.44
N ALA A 92 12.12 -9.71 -1.59
CA ALA A 92 13.29 -9.30 -0.79
C ALA A 92 13.72 -7.83 -0.97
N LEU A 93 13.76 -7.34 -2.21
CA LEU A 93 14.18 -5.96 -2.51
C LEU A 93 13.23 -4.89 -1.94
N PRO A 94 11.91 -4.92 -2.20
CA PRO A 94 11.02 -3.89 -1.66
C PRO A 94 10.99 -3.91 -0.13
N THR A 95 11.02 -5.07 0.52
CA THR A 95 11.07 -5.15 2.00
C THR A 95 12.34 -4.52 2.56
N GLY A 96 13.51 -4.78 1.98
CA GLY A 96 14.76 -4.15 2.45
C GLY A 96 14.77 -2.64 2.29
N LEU A 97 14.21 -2.12 1.19
CA LEU A 97 14.08 -0.68 0.96
C LEU A 97 13.05 -0.05 1.90
N LEU A 98 11.92 -0.72 2.14
CA LEU A 98 10.89 -0.29 3.07
C LEU A 98 11.42 -0.23 4.50
N LEU A 99 12.14 -1.25 4.96
CA LEU A 99 12.74 -1.22 6.30
C LEU A 99 13.69 -0.03 6.47
N ARG A 100 14.50 0.29 5.46
CA ARG A 100 15.33 1.50 5.47
C ARG A 100 14.49 2.78 5.49
N PHE A 101 13.43 2.84 4.69
CA PHE A 101 12.51 3.97 4.64
C PHE A 101 11.82 4.20 6.00
N LEU A 102 11.29 3.14 6.61
CA LEU A 102 10.67 3.14 7.93
C LEU A 102 11.66 3.55 9.04
N THR A 103 12.92 3.09 8.96
CA THR A 103 13.97 3.55 9.86
C THR A 103 14.23 5.05 9.70
N ASN A 104 14.32 5.54 8.46
CA ASN A 104 14.55 6.96 8.20
C ASN A 104 13.37 7.85 8.62
N GLN A 105 12.14 7.33 8.60
CA GLN A 105 10.95 8.00 9.13
C GLN A 105 10.85 7.94 10.66
N GLY A 106 11.75 7.21 11.33
CA GLY A 106 11.74 7.05 12.78
C GLY A 106 10.60 6.20 13.30
N GLN A 107 10.01 5.33 12.48
CA GLN A 107 8.93 4.41 12.85
C GLN A 107 9.47 3.07 13.39
N ILE A 108 10.66 2.69 12.94
CA ILE A 108 11.36 1.51 13.44
C ILE A 108 12.82 1.83 13.73
N THR A 109 13.43 1.12 14.68
CA THR A 109 14.87 1.14 14.93
C THR A 109 15.49 -0.20 14.56
N GLY A 110 16.65 -0.14 13.89
CA GLY A 110 17.41 -1.32 13.47
C GLY A 110 18.65 -1.49 14.35
N THR A 111 18.80 -2.62 15.04
CA THR A 111 19.99 -2.94 15.87
C THR A 111 20.47 -4.37 15.56
N ASN A 112 21.73 -4.53 15.15
CA ASN A 112 22.34 -5.83 14.86
C ASN A 112 21.54 -6.70 13.86
N GLY A 113 20.88 -6.07 12.87
CA GLY A 113 20.07 -6.76 11.86
C GLY A 113 18.63 -7.09 12.29
N TYR A 114 18.24 -6.73 13.51
CA TYR A 114 16.88 -6.84 14.03
C TYR A 114 16.18 -5.49 14.06
N TYR A 115 14.85 -5.52 13.99
CA TYR A 115 14.02 -4.32 14.00
C TYR A 115 13.09 -4.28 15.22
N ARG A 116 12.83 -3.07 15.71
CA ARG A 116 11.85 -2.79 16.78
C ARG A 116 11.03 -1.56 16.43
N LEU A 117 9.78 -1.51 16.86
CA LEU A 117 8.95 -0.32 16.73
C LEU A 117 9.47 0.79 17.65
N THR A 118 9.49 2.01 17.13
CA THR A 118 9.56 3.22 17.97
C THR A 118 8.16 3.54 18.49
N GLU A 119 8.03 4.56 19.34
CA GLU A 119 6.71 4.98 19.82
C GLU A 119 5.80 5.40 18.68
N THR A 120 6.29 6.25 17.77
CA THR A 120 5.54 6.68 16.58
C THR A 120 5.14 5.51 15.67
N GLY A 121 6.00 4.50 15.57
CA GLY A 121 5.66 3.26 14.86
C GLY A 121 4.58 2.46 15.57
N ARG A 122 4.65 2.33 16.91
CA ARG A 122 3.61 1.65 17.70
C ARG A 122 2.27 2.36 17.59
N ASP A 123 2.25 3.69 17.61
CA ASP A 123 1.04 4.50 17.46
C ASP A 123 0.31 4.17 16.16
N GLN A 124 1.04 4.21 15.04
CA GLN A 124 0.48 3.83 13.75
C GLN A 124 0.06 2.36 13.70
N ALA A 125 0.88 1.44 14.25
CA ALA A 125 0.56 0.02 14.28
C ALA A 125 -0.71 -0.28 15.07
N ARG A 126 -0.89 0.40 16.21
CA ARG A 126 -2.09 0.30 17.05
C ARG A 126 -3.34 0.65 16.28
N GLN A 127 -3.31 1.73 15.49
CA GLN A 127 -4.45 2.12 14.68
C GLN A 127 -4.76 1.11 13.57
N LEU A 128 -3.75 0.52 12.94
CA LEU A 128 -3.94 -0.54 11.94
C LEU A 128 -4.55 -1.79 12.56
N VAL A 129 -4.00 -2.26 13.69
CA VAL A 129 -4.50 -3.44 14.41
C VAL A 129 -5.89 -3.19 15.00
N ARG A 130 -6.19 -1.97 15.45
CA ARG A 130 -7.54 -1.57 15.85
C ARG A 130 -8.52 -1.67 14.67
N SER A 131 -8.19 -1.09 13.52
CA SER A 131 -9.01 -1.22 12.31
C SER A 131 -9.24 -2.68 11.94
N HIS A 132 -8.19 -3.51 11.99
CA HIS A 132 -8.27 -4.95 11.73
C HIS A 132 -9.31 -5.62 12.61
N ARG A 133 -9.16 -5.48 13.94
CA ARG A 133 -10.01 -6.13 14.95
C ARG A 133 -11.46 -5.67 14.87
N LEU A 134 -11.69 -4.38 14.60
CA LEU A 134 -13.03 -3.83 14.37
C LEU A 134 -13.69 -4.44 13.12
N TRP A 135 -12.93 -4.59 12.03
CA TRP A 135 -13.45 -5.26 10.83
C TRP A 135 -13.75 -6.73 11.05
N GLU A 136 -12.87 -7.44 11.76
CA GLU A 136 -13.10 -8.85 12.10
C GLU A 136 -14.42 -9.01 12.88
N HIS A 137 -14.62 -8.17 13.89
CA HIS A 137 -15.86 -8.16 14.67
C HIS A 137 -17.09 -7.84 13.83
N TYR A 138 -17.06 -6.72 13.11
CA TYR A 138 -18.16 -6.28 12.25
C TYR A 138 -18.55 -7.35 11.23
N LEU A 139 -17.58 -8.01 10.58
CA LEU A 139 -17.85 -9.04 9.58
C LEU A 139 -18.46 -10.31 10.17
N VAL A 140 -18.10 -10.67 11.41
CA VAL A 140 -18.74 -11.79 12.11
C VAL A 140 -20.16 -11.45 12.50
N GLU A 141 -20.35 -10.32 13.16
CA GLU A 141 -21.63 -9.93 13.75
C GLU A 141 -22.67 -9.54 12.69
N HIS A 142 -22.28 -8.67 11.74
CA HIS A 142 -23.22 -8.06 10.81
C HIS A 142 -23.27 -8.75 9.45
N ALA A 143 -22.16 -9.37 9.01
CA ALA A 143 -22.10 -10.07 7.72
C ALA A 143 -22.21 -11.61 7.86
N GLY A 144 -22.30 -12.14 9.09
CA GLY A 144 -22.45 -13.57 9.35
C GLY A 144 -21.29 -14.43 8.86
N MET A 145 -20.08 -13.85 8.78
CA MET A 145 -18.89 -14.54 8.31
C MET A 145 -18.26 -15.39 9.42
N SER A 146 -17.54 -16.44 9.04
CA SER A 146 -16.82 -17.29 10.02
C SER A 146 -15.52 -16.62 10.48
N ALA A 147 -15.35 -16.51 11.81
CA ALA A 147 -14.14 -16.04 12.48
C ALA A 147 -12.86 -16.69 11.91
N GLU A 148 -12.88 -17.96 11.53
CA GLU A 148 -11.70 -18.67 11.00
C GLU A 148 -11.25 -18.18 9.62
N THR A 149 -12.10 -17.46 8.87
CA THR A 149 -11.89 -17.14 7.44
C THR A 149 -11.91 -15.65 7.13
N ILE A 150 -12.21 -14.81 8.11
CA ILE A 150 -12.36 -13.35 7.95
C ILE A 150 -11.04 -12.58 7.88
N HIS A 151 -9.95 -13.15 8.39
CA HIS A 151 -8.67 -12.44 8.56
C HIS A 151 -8.20 -11.72 7.29
N ARG A 152 -8.24 -12.40 6.14
CA ARG A 152 -7.82 -11.82 4.85
C ARG A 152 -8.74 -10.70 4.35
N GLN A 153 -9.99 -10.67 4.79
CA GLN A 153 -10.96 -9.66 4.42
C GLN A 153 -10.74 -8.41 5.29
N ALA A 154 -10.56 -8.58 6.59
CA ALA A 154 -10.20 -7.51 7.51
C ALA A 154 -8.85 -6.87 7.16
N GLU A 155 -7.83 -7.68 6.87
CA GLU A 155 -6.50 -7.22 6.41
C GLU A 155 -6.59 -6.33 5.18
N ARG A 156 -7.48 -6.63 4.22
CA ARG A 156 -7.64 -5.76 3.04
C ARG A 156 -8.30 -4.43 3.37
N LEU A 157 -9.20 -4.40 4.36
CA LEU A 157 -9.99 -3.23 4.69
C LEU A 157 -9.23 -2.27 5.62
N GLU A 158 -8.35 -2.78 6.49
CA GLU A 158 -7.66 -1.97 7.49
C GLU A 158 -6.87 -0.79 6.88
N HIS A 159 -6.21 -1.00 5.72
CA HIS A 159 -5.44 0.03 5.00
C HIS A 159 -6.25 1.19 4.42
N PHE A 160 -7.57 1.00 4.31
CA PHE A 160 -8.51 1.98 3.77
C PHE A 160 -9.46 2.52 4.85
N THR A 161 -9.16 2.25 6.12
CA THR A 161 -10.01 2.64 7.24
C THR A 161 -9.46 3.91 7.89
N ASP A 162 -10.15 5.02 7.64
CA ASP A 162 -9.86 6.29 8.32
C ASP A 162 -10.49 6.33 9.72
N ARG A 163 -10.21 7.40 10.45
CA ARG A 163 -10.70 7.59 11.81
C ARG A 163 -12.23 7.60 11.88
N GLN A 164 -12.90 8.30 10.95
CA GLN A 164 -14.36 8.38 10.95
C GLN A 164 -14.98 7.00 10.73
N LEU A 165 -14.40 6.19 9.85
CA LEU A 165 -14.84 4.83 9.63
C LEU A 165 -14.55 3.92 10.82
N ARG A 166 -13.40 4.06 11.48
CA ARG A 166 -13.11 3.36 12.74
C ARG A 166 -14.12 3.70 13.83
N GLU A 167 -14.45 4.98 14.00
CA GLU A 167 -15.45 5.44 14.97
C GLU A 167 -16.81 4.80 14.67
N LYS A 168 -17.22 4.78 13.40
CA LYS A 168 -18.47 4.14 13.00
C LYS A 168 -18.47 2.62 13.22
N LEU A 169 -17.40 1.94 12.85
CA LEU A 169 -17.25 0.50 13.11
C LEU A 169 -17.29 0.20 14.61
N ASN A 170 -16.64 1.05 15.41
CA ASN A 170 -16.65 0.92 16.86
C ASN A 170 -18.06 1.09 17.43
N GLU A 171 -18.84 2.08 16.97
CA GLU A 171 -20.26 2.23 17.35
C GLU A 171 -21.09 0.99 17.02
N ASP A 172 -20.87 0.44 15.83
CA ASP A 172 -21.57 -0.75 15.36
C ASP A 172 -21.04 -2.04 16.02
N THR A 173 -19.99 -1.96 16.85
CA THR A 173 -19.29 -3.07 17.53
C THR A 173 -19.24 -2.87 19.07
N ILE A 174 -20.06 -1.97 19.63
CA ILE A 174 -19.98 -1.51 21.04
C ILE A 174 -20.07 -2.64 22.09
N GLU A 175 -20.59 -3.81 21.72
CA GLU A 175 -20.88 -4.88 22.68
C GLU A 175 -19.63 -5.56 23.29
N THR A 176 -18.43 -5.36 22.74
CA THR A 176 -17.19 -5.97 23.27
C THR A 176 -15.92 -5.17 22.99
N ASP A 177 -14.99 -5.18 23.95
CA ASP A 177 -13.62 -4.65 23.82
C ASP A 177 -12.64 -5.69 23.21
N GLN A 178 -13.14 -6.78 22.65
CA GLN A 178 -12.33 -7.87 22.08
C GLN A 178 -12.76 -8.24 20.67
N ASP A 179 -11.81 -8.66 19.85
CA ASP A 179 -12.08 -9.27 18.55
C ASP A 179 -12.70 -10.69 18.70
N PRO A 180 -13.24 -11.28 17.62
CA PRO A 180 -13.80 -12.65 17.64
C PRO A 180 -12.81 -13.76 18.05
N HIS A 181 -11.51 -13.44 18.13
CA HIS A 181 -10.44 -14.35 18.53
C HIS A 181 -9.99 -14.14 19.98
N GLY A 182 -10.60 -13.20 20.71
CA GLY A 182 -10.31 -12.88 22.11
C GLY A 182 -9.15 -11.91 22.32
N SER A 183 -8.62 -11.29 21.27
CA SER A 183 -7.60 -10.25 21.42
C SER A 183 -8.25 -8.90 21.76
N PRO A 184 -7.67 -8.10 22.67
CA PRO A 184 -8.24 -6.80 23.04
C PRO A 184 -8.18 -5.82 21.87
N ILE A 185 -9.22 -5.02 21.63
CA ILE A 185 -9.19 -3.96 20.62
C ILE A 185 -8.36 -2.79 21.19
N PRO A 186 -7.23 -2.39 20.58
CA PRO A 186 -6.43 -1.27 21.07
C PRO A 186 -7.27 0.01 21.12
N PRO A 187 -7.07 0.92 22.08
CA PRO A 187 -7.83 2.17 22.15
C PRO A 187 -7.54 3.07 20.95
N GLU A 188 -8.51 3.89 20.57
CA GLU A 188 -8.28 4.97 19.61
C GLU A 188 -7.27 5.94 20.23
N GLU A 189 -6.26 6.32 19.46
CA GLU A 189 -5.29 7.29 19.92
C GLU A 189 -5.95 8.67 19.94
N GLN A 190 -6.00 9.28 21.12
CA GLN A 190 -6.43 10.65 21.28
C GLN A 190 -5.27 11.55 20.82
N THR A 191 -5.16 11.80 19.53
CA THR A 191 -4.27 12.87 19.07
C THR A 191 -4.80 14.19 19.63
N PRO A 192 -4.00 14.98 20.39
CA PRO A 192 -4.36 16.35 20.74
C PRO A 192 -4.40 17.27 19.51
#